data_AF-A0A1M6IQK9-F1
#
_entry.id   AF-A0A1M6IQK9-F1
#
_cell.length_a   1.000
_cell.length_b   1.000
_cell.length_c   1.000
_cell.angle_alpha   90.00
_cell.angle_beta   90.00
_cell.angle_gamma   90.00
#
_symmetry.space_group_name_H-M   'P 1'
#
loop_
_entity.id
_entity.type
_entity.pdbx_description
1 polymer ?
#
loop_
_entity_poly.entity_id
_entity_poly.type
_entity_poly.pdbx_seq_one_letter_code
_entity_poly.pdbx_strand_id
1 'polypeptide(L)'
;MKVKKRDSRLQEFNLDKIKRTICNASDDIREPMTEGDLNFISDDIEEKVMKRFKDLVLSTELRKIIIETLNELGFRSVSESYENAGKLEEVNE
;
A
#
# COMPACT_ATOMS: atom_id res chain seq x y z
N MET A 1 -11.76 8.65 -5.57
CA MET A 1 -11.55 9.14 -4.17
C MET A 1 -10.16 9.75 -4.04
N LYS A 2 -9.88 10.49 -2.98
CA LYS A 2 -8.58 11.14 -2.75
C LYS A 2 -7.83 10.57 -1.56
N VAL A 3 -6.51 10.59 -1.64
CA VAL A 3 -5.58 10.29 -0.55
C VAL A 3 -5.00 11.60 -0.01
N LYS A 4 -5.17 11.87 1.28
CA LYS A 4 -4.55 13.01 1.96
C LYS A 4 -3.18 12.61 2.53
N LYS A 5 -2.13 13.28 2.08
CA LYS A 5 -0.75 13.13 2.57
C LYS A 5 -0.58 13.80 3.94
N ARG A 6 0.53 13.49 4.64
CA ARG A 6 0.83 14.05 5.97
C ARG A 6 0.96 15.58 5.93
N ASP A 7 1.54 16.11 4.86
CA ASP A 7 1.66 17.54 4.56
C ASP A 7 0.35 18.20 4.07
N SER A 8 -0.78 17.50 4.14
CA SER A 8 -2.09 17.92 3.65
C SER A 8 -2.26 18.02 2.13
N ARG A 9 -1.25 17.65 1.31
CA ARG A 9 -1.45 17.51 -0.14
C ARG A 9 -2.48 16.42 -0.44
N LEU A 10 -3.32 16.67 -1.44
CA LEU A 10 -4.30 15.71 -1.94
C LEU A 10 -3.77 15.06 -3.21
N GLN A 11 -3.88 13.73 -3.28
CA GLN A 11 -3.55 12.93 -4.45
C GLN A 11 -4.76 12.08 -4.86
N GLU A 12 -4.94 11.81 -6.15
CA GLU A 12 -5.91 10.81 -6.59
C GLU A 12 -5.51 9.42 -6.10
N PHE A 13 -6.48 8.66 -5.60
CA PHE A 13 -6.28 7.24 -5.30
C PHE A 13 -5.95 6.50 -6.60
N ASN A 14 -4.84 5.75 -6.61
CA ASN A 14 -4.31 5.14 -7.81
C ASN A 14 -3.80 3.73 -7.50
N LEU A 15 -4.46 2.72 -8.07
CA LEU A 15 -4.11 1.31 -7.88
C LEU A 15 -2.75 0.94 -8.45
N ASP A 16 -2.39 1.47 -9.63
CA ASP A 16 -1.07 1.19 -10.23
C ASP A 16 0.08 1.68 -9.35
N LYS A 17 -0.15 2.75 -8.57
CA LYS A 17 0.82 3.22 -7.57
C LYS A 17 0.93 2.23 -6.41
N ILE A 18 -0.20 1.71 -5.92
CA ILE A 18 -0.22 0.71 -4.85
C ILE A 18 0.52 -0.55 -5.30
N LYS A 19 0.17 -1.10 -6.48
CA LYS A 19 0.86 -2.25 -7.10
C LYS A 19 2.36 -2.05 -7.18
N ARG A 20 2.81 -0.89 -7.71
CA ARG A 20 4.23 -0.56 -7.81
C ARG A 20 4.94 -0.54 -6.46
N THR A 21 4.33 0.05 -5.43
CA THR A 21 4.96 0.12 -4.11
C THR A 21 5.05 -1.24 -3.41
N ILE A 22 4.08 -2.13 -3.66
CA ILE A 22 4.10 -3.51 -3.15
C ILE A 22 5.14 -4.34 -3.92
N CYS A 23 5.18 -4.22 -5.25
CA CYS A 23 6.19 -4.85 -6.09
C CYS A 23 7.60 -4.51 -5.61
N ASN A 24 7.90 -3.22 -5.44
CA ASN A 24 9.20 -2.78 -4.95
C ASN A 24 9.55 -3.40 -3.59
N ALA A 25 8.60 -3.42 -2.64
CA ALA A 25 8.82 -4.02 -1.33
C ALA A 25 9.10 -5.54 -1.42
N SER A 26 8.47 -6.23 -2.37
CA SER A 26 8.68 -7.66 -2.62
C SER A 26 10.03 -7.92 -3.30
N ASP A 27 10.43 -7.04 -4.23
CA ASP A 27 11.70 -7.11 -4.94
C ASP A 27 12.89 -6.84 -3.98
N ASP A 28 12.74 -5.90 -3.05
CA ASP A 28 13.75 -5.53 -2.05
C ASP A 28 14.16 -6.72 -1.16
N ILE A 29 13.23 -7.66 -0.92
CA ILE A 29 13.49 -8.87 -0.13
C ILE A 29 13.70 -10.13 -1.00
N ARG A 30 13.77 -9.98 -2.33
CA ARG A 30 13.93 -11.08 -3.30
C ARG A 30 12.80 -12.11 -3.25
N GLU A 31 11.58 -11.67 -2.93
CA GLU A 31 10.36 -12.47 -2.98
C GLU A 31 9.37 -11.83 -3.99
N PRO A 32 9.72 -11.78 -5.29
CA PRO A 32 8.95 -11.03 -6.28
C PRO A 32 7.52 -11.60 -6.39
N MET A 33 6.55 -10.71 -6.36
CA MET A 33 5.14 -11.05 -6.60
C MET A 33 4.84 -11.14 -8.08
N THR A 34 3.95 -12.06 -8.45
CA THR A 34 3.45 -12.12 -9.83
C THR A 34 2.44 -11.01 -10.10
N GLU A 35 2.18 -10.75 -11.38
CA GLU A 35 1.11 -9.81 -11.77
C GLU A 35 -0.26 -10.24 -11.21
N GLY A 36 -0.52 -11.56 -11.14
CA GLY A 36 -1.74 -12.12 -10.55
C GLY A 36 -1.87 -11.79 -9.06
N ASP A 37 -0.78 -11.95 -8.30
CA ASP A 37 -0.75 -11.60 -6.87
C ASP A 37 -1.00 -10.10 -6.68
N LEU A 38 -0.30 -9.25 -7.45
CA LEU A 38 -0.42 -7.80 -7.36
C LEU A 38 -1.83 -7.31 -7.70
N ASN A 39 -2.48 -7.90 -8.70
CA ASN A 39 -3.86 -7.60 -9.06
C ASN A 39 -4.82 -8.01 -7.95
N PHE A 40 -4.71 -9.24 -7.44
CA PHE A 40 -5.57 -9.73 -6.37
C PHE A 40 -5.43 -8.89 -5.09
N ILE A 41 -4.20 -8.58 -4.68
CA ILE A 41 -3.92 -7.75 -3.50
C ILE A 41 -4.47 -6.33 -3.69
N SER A 42 -4.25 -5.72 -4.86
CA SER A 42 -4.73 -4.34 -5.10
C SER A 42 -6.24 -4.23 -5.10
N ASP A 43 -6.92 -5.23 -5.63
CA ASP A 43 -8.39 -5.23 -5.73
C ASP A 43 -9.00 -5.41 -4.34
N ASP A 44 -8.43 -6.28 -3.48
CA ASP A 44 -8.85 -6.44 -2.09
C ASP A 44 -8.60 -5.14 -1.27
N ILE A 45 -7.47 -4.47 -1.49
CA ILE A 45 -7.20 -3.15 -0.90
C ILE A 45 -8.24 -2.12 -1.37
N GLU A 46 -8.54 -2.06 -2.66
CA GLU A 46 -9.56 -1.15 -3.19
C GLU A 46 -10.91 -1.40 -2.53
N GLU A 47 -11.34 -2.66 -2.45
CA GLU A 47 -12.62 -3.03 -1.85
C GLU A 47 -12.68 -2.60 -0.37
N LYS A 48 -11.62 -2.87 0.41
CA LYS A 48 -11.53 -2.46 1.82
C LYS A 48 -11.57 -0.94 1.98
N VAL A 49 -10.86 -0.21 1.11
CA VAL A 49 -10.83 1.25 1.14
C VAL A 49 -12.20 1.83 0.77
N MET A 50 -12.83 1.36 -0.30
CA MET A 50 -14.15 1.84 -0.75
C MET A 50 -15.27 1.51 0.24
N LYS A 51 -15.16 0.40 0.97
CA LYS A 51 -16.10 0.04 2.06
C LYS A 51 -15.96 0.95 3.28
N ARG A 52 -14.73 1.38 3.62
CA ARG A 52 -14.43 2.11 4.85
C ARG A 52 -14.42 3.64 4.67
N PHE A 53 -14.14 4.13 3.47
CA PHE A 53 -14.00 5.55 3.17
C PHE A 53 -14.84 5.93 1.95
N LYS A 54 -15.46 7.11 2.01
CA LYS A 54 -16.28 7.65 0.92
C LYS A 54 -15.42 8.40 -0.10
N ASP A 55 -14.93 9.58 0.30
CA ASP A 55 -14.29 10.52 -0.63
C ASP A 55 -12.80 10.73 -0.34
N LEU A 56 -12.38 10.48 0.90
CA LEU A 56 -11.06 10.81 1.40
C LEU A 56 -10.52 9.72 2.34
N VAL A 57 -9.29 9.29 2.10
CA VAL A 57 -8.51 8.42 2.99
C VAL A 57 -7.20 9.09 3.36
N LEU A 58 -6.76 8.97 4.61
CA LEU A 58 -5.43 9.44 5.00
C LEU A 58 -4.37 8.47 4.48
N SER A 59 -3.24 8.97 4.02
CA SER A 59 -2.11 8.14 3.57
C SER A 59 -1.64 7.14 4.64
N THR A 60 -1.70 7.52 5.92
CA THR A 60 -1.41 6.63 7.05
C THR A 60 -2.43 5.51 7.22
N GLU A 61 -3.72 5.79 7.00
CA GLU A 61 -4.78 4.78 7.06
C GLU A 61 -4.73 3.84 5.85
N LEU A 62 -4.49 4.37 4.65
CA LEU A 62 -4.26 3.56 3.45
C LEU A 62 -3.07 2.62 3.67
N ARG A 63 -1.99 3.11 4.27
CA ARG A 63 -0.82 2.30 4.60
C ARG A 63 -1.15 1.15 5.55
N LYS A 64 -1.94 1.39 6.59
CA LYS A 64 -2.39 0.34 7.52
C LYS A 64 -3.19 -0.73 6.79
N ILE A 65 -4.10 -0.35 5.91
CA ILE A 65 -4.93 -1.30 5.14
C ILE A 65 -4.07 -2.17 4.24
N ILE A 66 -3.02 -1.60 3.61
CA ILE A 66 -2.09 -2.38 2.79
C ILE A 66 -1.35 -3.41 3.64
N ILE A 67 -0.82 -3.00 4.81
CA ILE A 67 -0.13 -3.88 5.77
C ILE A 67 -1.07 -4.98 6.28
N GLU A 68 -2.28 -4.63 6.70
CA GLU A 68 -3.31 -5.57 7.16
C GLU A 68 -3.63 -6.60 6.06
N THR A 69 -3.84 -6.14 4.83
CA THR A 69 -4.15 -7.00 3.68
C THR A 69 -3.03 -7.96 3.34
N LEU A 70 -1.78 -7.48 3.27
CA LEU A 70 -0.63 -8.35 3.03
C LEU A 70 -0.49 -9.43 4.12
N ASN A 71 -0.70 -9.06 5.39
CA ASN A 71 -0.66 -10.01 6.49
C ASN A 71 -1.79 -11.05 6.45
N GLU A 72 -3.02 -10.62 6.15
CA GLU A 72 -4.19 -11.50 6.02
C GLU A 72 -4.02 -12.52 4.88
N LEU A 73 -3.39 -12.10 3.79
CA LEU A 73 -3.11 -12.94 2.62
C LEU A 73 -1.84 -13.81 2.78
N GLY A 74 -1.12 -13.69 3.90
CA GLY A 74 0.05 -14.51 4.22
C GLY A 74 1.39 -13.96 3.74
N PHE A 75 1.42 -12.78 3.13
CA PHE A 75 2.64 -12.10 2.65
C PHE A 75 3.33 -11.28 3.76
N ARG A 76 3.62 -11.92 4.90
CA ARG A 76 4.15 -11.24 6.10
C ARG A 76 5.51 -10.59 5.88
N SER A 77 6.44 -11.28 5.22
CA SER A 77 7.77 -10.78 4.85
C SER A 77 7.68 -9.51 4.00
N VAL A 78 6.81 -9.52 2.98
CA VAL A 78 6.56 -8.36 2.11
C VAL A 78 5.87 -7.23 2.88
N SER A 79 4.93 -7.55 3.78
CA SER A 79 4.31 -6.58 4.68
C SER A 79 5.36 -5.85 5.55
N GLU A 80 6.30 -6.59 6.15
CA GLU A 80 7.38 -6.03 6.95
C GLU A 80 8.31 -5.15 6.11
N SER A 81 8.66 -5.60 4.90
CA SER A 81 9.45 -4.82 3.93
C SER A 81 8.75 -3.50 3.59
N TYR A 82 7.46 -3.56 3.25
CA TYR A 82 6.63 -2.39 2.94
C TYR A 82 6.51 -1.42 4.13
N GLU A 83 6.39 -1.97 5.34
CA GLU A 83 6.38 -1.19 6.57
C GLU A 83 7.73 -0.47 6.84
N ASN A 84 8.83 -1.01 6.34
CA ASN A 84 10.15 -0.40 6.53
C ASN A 84 10.52 0.57 5.41
N ALA A 85 10.05 0.35 4.17
CA ALA A 85 10.27 1.27 3.05
C ALA A 85 9.77 2.70 3.33
N GLY A 86 8.63 2.82 4.03
CA GLY A 86 8.08 4.12 4.44
C GLY A 86 8.88 4.84 5.55
N LYS A 87 9.78 4.15 6.27
CA LYS A 87 10.65 4.77 7.29
C LYS A 87 11.90 5.39 6.67
N LEU A 88 12.30 4.97 5.48
CA LEU A 88 13.51 5.45 4.79
C LEU A 88 13.28 6.78 4.05
N GLU A 89 12.06 7.07 3.58
CA GLU A 89 11.73 8.38 3.00
C GLU A 89 11.60 9.50 4.05
N GLU A 90 11.37 9.17 5.33
CA GLU A 90 11.25 10.16 6.42
C GLU A 90 12.59 10.69 6.95
N VAL A 91 13.73 10.15 6.49
CA VAL A 91 15.09 10.55 6.93
C VAL A 91 15.75 11.52 5.95
N ASN A 92 15.14 11.76 4.78
CA ASN A 92 15.74 12.55 3.70
C ASN A 92 14.96 13.84 3.32
N GLU A 93 14.05 14.31 4.17
CA GLU A 93 13.48 15.69 4.10
C GLU A 93 14.07 16.57 5.21
#